data_AF-A0A8H5G536-F1
#
_entry.id   AF-A0A8H5G536-F1
#
_cell.length_a   1.000
_cell.length_b   1.000
_cell.length_c   1.000
_cell.angle_alpha   90.00
_cell.angle_beta   90.00
_cell.angle_gamma   90.00
#
_symmetry.space_group_name_H-M   'P 1'
#
loop_
_entity.id
_entity.type
_entity.pdbx_description
1 polymer ?
#
loop_
_entity_poly.entity_id
_entity_poly.type
_entity_poly.pdbx_seq_one_letter_code
_entity_poly.pdbx_strand_id
1 'polypeptide(L)'
;MDHDNETLIALVSSLLYRVVDHETILEALVLSHGDVQRAADILNTSDGGIRKEGKKRKKTNLDGWLKKPRTSTPMEKQIDLTRDDENPSASGHTIKPKSSNAKSPSKPTVDLMTVLRPPPSEDKSKRKVKSLPPLMLSNPSMIAEHTPCTMHLSILPPELACQLFYTMIEASKEWQRNKWWLFDRIVESPHRTSFYARLEEGDGLADERDSAEWQEAARFWYNGRMTDSPKAFPPEMEQACKIIEKVVNEELRKRKRYSLEYGGNQDSGSGTINPVWKANVAASNCYEGAKESVGFHSDQLTYLGPYPTIASLSLGTTRVFRLREVIPTDEIDSRQARTFNIPLPHNSVRKTSVIPLRKTEPHAGPLTIMHASCQEKFKHAVPPQSAIDIFRPTFMSSSRAAANTEAVSSVSQEASISGETTAAAAYSPSNCRINITFRFYRPDFRPHSIPKCDCGVPTILRPDMKNRTDGRTDRYWWACYAGAQNDGKGCKFWKVMDMDKEGRGPCVGDYGSPRSP
;
A
#
# COMPACT_ATOMS: atom_id res chain seq x y z
N MET A 1 -38.70 -8.66 4.67
CA MET A 1 -37.64 -7.69 4.33
C MET A 1 -36.48 -8.52 3.82
N ASP A 2 -36.28 -8.61 2.51
CA ASP A 2 -35.19 -9.40 1.95
C ASP A 2 -33.86 -8.69 2.24
N HIS A 3 -33.13 -9.21 3.23
CA HIS A 3 -31.78 -8.76 3.55
C HIS A 3 -30.83 -9.38 2.54
N ASP A 4 -29.83 -8.64 2.09
CA ASP A 4 -28.81 -9.20 1.21
C ASP A 4 -27.98 -10.28 1.93
N ASN A 5 -27.39 -11.19 1.16
CA ASN A 5 -26.67 -12.34 1.72
C ASN A 5 -25.51 -11.91 2.63
N GLU A 6 -24.86 -10.77 2.35
CA GLU A 6 -23.78 -10.22 3.17
C GLU A 6 -24.27 -9.76 4.55
N THR A 7 -25.45 -9.13 4.61
CA THR A 7 -26.10 -8.72 5.86
C THR A 7 -26.49 -9.93 6.71
N LEU A 8 -27.04 -10.98 6.08
CA LEU A 8 -27.40 -12.21 6.80
C LEU A 8 -26.16 -12.93 7.35
N ILE A 9 -25.07 -12.99 6.59
CA ILE A 9 -23.81 -13.58 7.07
C ILE A 9 -23.23 -12.78 8.23
N ALA A 10 -23.24 -11.45 8.15
CA ALA A 10 -22.75 -10.59 9.23
C ALA A 10 -23.58 -10.76 10.52
N LEU A 11 -24.90 -10.87 10.39
CA LEU A 11 -25.80 -11.11 11.52
C LEU A 11 -25.56 -12.47 12.15
N VAL A 12 -25.44 -13.56 11.37
CA VAL A 12 -25.13 -14.88 11.91
C VAL A 12 -23.76 -14.88 12.57
N SER A 13 -22.74 -14.30 11.94
CA SER A 13 -21.37 -14.21 12.48
C SER A 13 -21.32 -13.53 13.85
N SER A 14 -22.20 -12.54 14.09
CA SER A 14 -22.27 -11.84 15.37
C SER A 14 -22.82 -12.69 16.54
N LEU A 15 -23.49 -13.81 16.23
CA LEU A 15 -24.12 -14.71 17.20
C LEU A 15 -23.29 -15.99 17.44
N LEU A 16 -22.15 -16.14 16.77
CA LEU A 16 -21.28 -17.30 16.92
C LEU A 16 -20.25 -17.07 18.04
N TYR A 17 -20.04 -18.07 18.89
CA TYR A 17 -18.97 -18.04 19.90
C TYR A 17 -17.60 -18.45 19.33
N ARG A 18 -17.54 -18.82 18.04
CA ARG A 18 -16.33 -19.27 17.34
C ARG A 18 -16.28 -18.71 15.92
N VAL A 19 -15.07 -18.65 15.36
CA VAL A 19 -14.88 -18.20 13.97
C VAL A 19 -15.23 -19.33 13.01
N VAL A 20 -16.21 -19.09 12.13
CA VAL A 20 -16.66 -20.00 11.08
C VAL A 20 -16.51 -19.30 9.73
N ASP A 21 -16.11 -20.02 8.68
CA ASP A 21 -15.96 -19.47 7.34
C ASP A 21 -17.31 -19.11 6.69
N HIS A 22 -17.28 -18.16 5.76
CA HIS A 22 -18.47 -17.64 5.09
C HIS A 22 -19.24 -18.73 4.30
N GLU A 23 -18.57 -19.75 3.78
CA GLU A 23 -19.21 -20.82 3.00
C GLU A 23 -20.06 -21.71 3.92
N THR A 24 -19.52 -22.09 5.08
CA THR A 24 -20.25 -22.83 6.12
C THR A 24 -21.42 -22.02 6.71
N ILE A 25 -21.27 -20.70 6.87
CA ILE A 25 -22.37 -19.83 7.34
C ILE A 25 -23.49 -19.75 6.31
N LEU A 26 -23.15 -19.66 5.03
CA LEU A 26 -24.11 -19.66 3.93
C LEU A 26 -24.86 -21.00 3.85
N GLU A 27 -24.18 -22.14 4.02
CA GLU A 27 -24.83 -23.45 4.08
C GLU A 27 -25.85 -23.53 5.23
N ALA A 28 -25.49 -23.04 6.43
CA ALA A 28 -26.40 -23.00 7.58
C ALA A 28 -27.60 -22.07 7.37
N LEU A 29 -27.40 -20.93 6.70
CA LEU A 29 -28.48 -20.01 6.31
C LEU A 29 -29.43 -20.64 5.28
N VAL A 30 -28.89 -21.39 4.31
CA VAL A 30 -29.70 -22.13 3.32
C VAL A 30 -30.53 -23.21 4.01
N LEU A 31 -29.93 -23.97 4.95
CA LEU A 31 -30.63 -24.99 5.74
C LEU A 31 -31.70 -24.41 6.67
N SER A 32 -31.52 -23.14 7.08
CA SER A 32 -32.44 -22.44 7.99
C SER A 32 -33.42 -21.52 7.26
N HIS A 33 -33.51 -21.59 5.93
CA HIS A 33 -34.39 -20.75 5.10
C HIS A 33 -34.20 -19.23 5.35
N GLY A 34 -32.97 -18.79 5.62
CA GLY A 34 -32.65 -17.39 5.90
C GLY A 34 -32.88 -16.94 7.35
N ASP A 35 -33.28 -17.84 8.25
CA ASP A 35 -33.40 -17.54 9.67
C ASP A 35 -32.00 -17.49 10.33
N VAL A 36 -31.63 -16.30 10.78
CA VAL A 36 -30.32 -15.96 11.37
C VAL A 36 -30.09 -16.71 12.68
N GLN A 37 -31.10 -16.79 13.55
CA GLN A 37 -30.94 -17.35 14.89
C GLN A 37 -30.76 -18.86 14.81
N ARG A 38 -31.58 -19.50 13.97
CA ARG A 38 -31.53 -20.94 13.73
C ARG A 38 -30.21 -21.36 13.06
N ALA A 39 -29.69 -20.54 12.13
CA ALA A 39 -28.38 -20.78 11.52
C ALA A 39 -27.25 -20.68 12.55
N ALA A 40 -27.30 -19.70 13.46
CA ALA A 40 -26.32 -19.56 14.54
C ALA A 40 -26.36 -20.75 15.51
N ASP A 41 -27.54 -21.23 15.89
CA ASP A 41 -27.69 -22.38 16.80
C ASP A 41 -27.10 -23.68 16.20
N ILE A 42 -27.28 -23.92 14.90
CA ILE A 42 -26.68 -25.08 14.20
C ILE A 42 -25.14 -24.99 14.21
N LEU A 43 -24.61 -23.79 14.00
CA LEU A 43 -23.17 -23.55 13.96
C LEU A 43 -22.54 -23.53 15.36
N ASN A 44 -23.33 -23.23 16.40
CA ASN A 44 -22.90 -23.22 17.80
C ASN A 44 -23.03 -24.61 18.45
N THR A 45 -23.89 -25.51 17.96
CA THR A 45 -24.06 -26.85 18.54
C THR A 45 -23.17 -27.92 17.89
N SER A 46 -22.57 -27.64 16.74
CA SER A 46 -21.69 -28.57 16.02
C SER A 46 -20.27 -28.59 16.59
N ASP A 47 -20.10 -29.14 17.79
CA ASP A 47 -18.77 -29.46 18.34
C ASP A 47 -18.30 -30.81 17.80
N GLY A 48 -17.71 -30.76 16.60
CA GLY A 48 -17.23 -31.95 15.87
C GLY A 48 -17.43 -31.78 14.38
N GLY A 49 -16.32 -31.59 13.65
CA GLY A 49 -16.32 -31.24 12.22
C GLY A 49 -17.29 -32.05 11.36
N ILE A 50 -17.89 -31.37 10.38
CA ILE A 50 -18.71 -31.98 9.34
C ILE A 50 -17.89 -33.09 8.68
N ARG A 51 -18.21 -34.35 9.01
CA ARG A 51 -17.61 -35.53 8.40
C ARG A 51 -17.92 -35.51 6.91
N LYS A 52 -16.88 -35.33 6.08
CA LYS A 52 -16.91 -35.64 4.65
C LYS A 52 -17.09 -37.15 4.47
N GLU A 53 -18.34 -37.63 4.41
CA GLU A 53 -18.63 -38.90 3.76
C GLU A 53 -19.09 -38.64 2.33
N GLY A 54 -18.24 -39.04 1.37
CA GLY A 54 -18.53 -38.93 -0.04
C GLY A 54 -19.70 -39.82 -0.46
N LYS A 55 -20.76 -39.20 -0.99
CA LYS A 55 -21.65 -39.82 -1.98
C LYS A 55 -21.85 -38.88 -3.16
N LYS A 56 -21.33 -39.30 -4.32
CA LYS A 56 -21.68 -38.75 -5.64
C LYS A 56 -23.18 -38.89 -5.92
N ARG A 57 -23.72 -37.91 -6.67
CA ARG A 57 -25.04 -37.79 -7.35
C ARG A 57 -26.11 -37.10 -6.48
N LYS A 58 -26.92 -36.18 -6.99
CA LYS A 58 -27.53 -36.09 -8.33
C LYS A 58 -28.02 -34.65 -8.59
N LYS A 59 -27.72 -34.10 -9.77
CA LYS A 59 -28.26 -32.82 -10.28
C LYS A 59 -29.80 -32.90 -10.27
N THR A 60 -30.47 -32.09 -9.46
CA THR A 60 -31.92 -31.92 -9.54
C THR A 60 -32.24 -31.01 -10.71
N ASN A 61 -33.16 -31.49 -11.53
CA ASN A 61 -33.55 -30.95 -12.81
C ASN A 61 -34.42 -29.68 -12.63
N LEU A 62 -34.28 -28.72 -13.54
CA LEU A 62 -34.93 -27.40 -13.53
C LEU A 62 -36.45 -27.45 -13.80
N ASP A 63 -37.05 -28.65 -13.89
CA ASP A 63 -38.47 -28.87 -14.22
C ASP A 63 -39.44 -28.59 -13.07
N GLY A 64 -38.94 -28.50 -11.83
CA GLY A 64 -39.75 -28.13 -10.66
C GLY A 64 -40.06 -26.64 -10.57
N TRP A 65 -39.26 -25.79 -11.23
CA TRP A 65 -39.36 -24.34 -11.14
C TRP A 65 -40.23 -23.72 -12.25
N LEU A 66 -40.48 -24.46 -13.35
CA LEU A 66 -41.21 -23.94 -14.51
C LEU A 66 -42.74 -24.10 -14.46
N LYS A 67 -43.33 -24.64 -13.37
CA LYS A 67 -44.78 -24.73 -13.24
C LYS A 67 -45.34 -23.56 -12.42
N LYS A 68 -45.95 -22.60 -13.12
CA LYS A 68 -46.78 -21.54 -12.51
C LYS A 68 -47.94 -22.15 -11.71
N PRO A 69 -48.26 -21.64 -10.50
CA PRO A 69 -49.52 -21.95 -9.86
C PRO A 69 -50.68 -21.17 -10.51
N ARG A 70 -51.85 -21.80 -10.53
CA ARG A 70 -53.12 -21.23 -10.99
C ARG A 70 -53.63 -20.18 -10.00
N THR A 71 -54.29 -19.17 -10.56
CA THR A 71 -54.98 -18.04 -9.93
C THR A 71 -56.23 -18.44 -9.12
N SER A 72 -56.44 -17.82 -7.95
CA SER A 72 -57.73 -17.19 -7.52
C SER A 72 -57.63 -16.57 -6.11
N THR A 73 -57.97 -15.28 -6.00
CA THR A 73 -58.34 -14.47 -4.82
C THR A 73 -59.81 -14.75 -4.37
N PRO A 74 -60.38 -14.10 -3.32
CA PRO A 74 -59.91 -13.76 -1.96
C PRO A 74 -60.91 -14.16 -0.83
N MET A 75 -60.50 -13.92 0.44
CA MET A 75 -61.26 -13.79 1.71
C MET A 75 -62.80 -13.98 1.74
N GLU A 76 -63.30 -14.78 2.70
CA GLU A 76 -64.17 -14.26 3.77
C GLU A 76 -64.31 -15.20 4.98
N LYS A 77 -64.96 -14.67 6.02
CA LYS A 77 -64.90 -14.92 7.47
C LYS A 77 -65.58 -16.20 8.01
N GLN A 78 -65.21 -16.44 9.28
CA GLN A 78 -66.06 -16.80 10.44
C GLN A 78 -66.29 -18.28 10.82
N ILE A 79 -65.90 -18.51 12.08
CA ILE A 79 -66.57 -19.24 13.17
C ILE A 79 -66.41 -20.77 13.24
N ASP A 80 -65.76 -21.12 14.35
CA ASP A 80 -65.80 -22.36 15.12
C ASP A 80 -67.22 -22.75 15.55
N LEU A 81 -67.67 -23.98 15.28
CA LEU A 81 -68.52 -24.77 16.18
C LEU A 81 -68.39 -26.28 15.88
N THR A 82 -67.71 -26.98 16.79
CA THR A 82 -68.07 -28.26 17.43
C THR A 82 -68.46 -29.52 16.62
N ARG A 83 -67.77 -30.60 17.02
CA ARG A 83 -68.23 -31.97 17.38
C ARG A 83 -68.49 -33.03 16.29
N ASP A 84 -67.72 -34.09 16.50
CA ASP A 84 -68.09 -35.51 16.60
C ASP A 84 -68.10 -36.44 15.38
N ASP A 85 -67.46 -37.58 15.67
CA ASP A 85 -67.64 -38.94 15.20
C ASP A 85 -66.94 -39.50 13.95
N GLU A 86 -65.93 -40.33 14.28
CA GLU A 86 -65.75 -41.73 13.88
C GLU A 86 -65.86 -42.13 12.39
N ASN A 87 -64.69 -42.51 11.83
CA ASN A 87 -64.29 -43.82 11.26
C ASN A 87 -65.40 -44.88 10.99
N PRO A 88 -65.19 -45.96 10.18
CA PRO A 88 -63.93 -46.42 9.57
C PRO A 88 -64.05 -47.10 8.17
N SER A 89 -62.90 -47.66 7.74
CA SER A 89 -62.77 -48.93 6.97
C SER A 89 -63.09 -48.92 5.46
N ALA A 90 -62.42 -49.66 4.57
CA ALA A 90 -61.30 -50.59 4.67
C ALA A 90 -60.75 -50.91 3.25
N SER A 91 -59.49 -51.37 3.23
CA SER A 91 -58.90 -52.46 2.43
C SER A 91 -59.10 -52.58 0.90
N GLY A 92 -57.99 -52.79 0.20
CA GLY A 92 -57.98 -53.56 -1.06
C GLY A 92 -56.69 -53.45 -1.89
N HIS A 93 -55.80 -54.44 -1.77
CA HIS A 93 -54.74 -54.73 -2.75
C HIS A 93 -55.37 -55.03 -4.14
N THR A 94 -54.75 -54.94 -5.32
CA THR A 94 -53.56 -55.69 -5.79
C THR A 94 -53.27 -55.37 -7.30
N ILE A 95 -52.00 -55.54 -7.71
CA ILE A 95 -51.49 -56.04 -9.03
C ILE A 95 -51.49 -55.14 -10.30
N LYS A 96 -50.28 -55.04 -10.88
CA LYS A 96 -49.91 -54.52 -12.22
C LYS A 96 -50.13 -55.56 -13.33
N PRO A 97 -50.13 -55.13 -14.61
CA PRO A 97 -49.06 -55.62 -15.50
C PRO A 97 -48.45 -54.54 -16.44
N LYS A 98 -47.41 -54.95 -17.16
CA LYS A 98 -46.47 -54.17 -18.01
C LYS A 98 -46.77 -54.28 -19.52
N SER A 99 -46.07 -53.44 -20.30
CA SER A 99 -45.62 -53.59 -21.71
C SER A 99 -46.57 -52.99 -22.77
N SER A 100 -46.18 -52.32 -23.87
CA SER A 100 -44.91 -51.89 -24.52
C SER A 100 -45.25 -51.09 -25.80
N ASN A 101 -44.35 -50.16 -26.23
CA ASN A 101 -44.10 -49.62 -27.60
C ASN A 101 -45.27 -48.92 -28.37
N ALA A 102 -45.10 -47.87 -29.17
CA ALA A 102 -44.01 -47.35 -30.00
C ALA A 102 -44.22 -45.83 -30.30
N LYS A 103 -43.16 -45.17 -30.81
CA LYS A 103 -43.00 -43.72 -31.06
C LYS A 103 -43.59 -43.20 -32.40
N SER A 104 -43.91 -41.90 -32.43
CA SER A 104 -43.94 -41.02 -33.62
C SER A 104 -43.23 -39.67 -33.33
N PRO A 105 -42.77 -38.91 -34.35
CA PRO A 105 -41.55 -38.07 -34.26
C PRO A 105 -41.82 -36.58 -34.01
N SER A 106 -40.96 -35.91 -33.23
CA SER A 106 -40.94 -34.45 -33.09
C SER A 106 -39.59 -33.85 -33.51
N LYS A 107 -39.71 -32.74 -34.25
CA LYS A 107 -38.69 -31.88 -34.89
C LYS A 107 -37.40 -31.63 -34.07
N PRO A 108 -36.26 -31.34 -34.73
CA PRO A 108 -35.01 -31.05 -34.03
C PRO A 108 -35.13 -29.71 -33.30
N THR A 109 -35.12 -29.77 -31.98
CA THR A 109 -34.94 -28.59 -31.13
C THR A 109 -33.52 -28.09 -31.29
N VAL A 110 -33.36 -26.92 -31.90
CA VAL A 110 -32.08 -26.21 -31.93
C VAL A 110 -31.74 -25.83 -30.50
N ASP A 111 -30.64 -26.37 -29.98
CA ASP A 111 -30.15 -26.05 -28.64
C ASP A 111 -29.70 -24.59 -28.60
N LEU A 112 -30.40 -23.79 -27.80
CA LEU A 112 -30.17 -22.37 -27.58
C LEU A 112 -28.74 -22.08 -27.07
N MET A 113 -28.07 -23.08 -26.46
CA MET A 113 -26.65 -23.01 -26.07
C MET A 113 -25.66 -23.10 -27.24
N THR A 114 -26.16 -23.43 -28.44
CA THR A 114 -25.38 -23.42 -29.69
C THR A 114 -25.49 -22.06 -30.40
N VAL A 115 -26.61 -21.36 -30.22
CA VAL A 115 -26.87 -20.03 -30.81
C VAL A 115 -26.29 -18.90 -29.95
N LEU A 116 -26.21 -19.10 -28.63
CA LEU A 116 -25.61 -18.15 -27.68
C LEU A 116 -24.11 -18.37 -27.44
N ARG A 117 -23.49 -19.30 -28.17
CA ARG A 117 -22.04 -19.49 -28.10
C ARG A 117 -21.37 -18.43 -28.98
N PRO A 118 -20.56 -17.51 -28.43
CA PRO A 118 -19.69 -16.71 -29.29
C PRO A 118 -18.86 -17.67 -30.17
N PRO A 119 -18.59 -17.33 -31.44
CA PRO A 119 -17.79 -18.20 -32.30
C PRO A 119 -16.50 -18.55 -31.56
N PRO A 120 -16.02 -19.81 -31.65
CA PRO A 120 -14.74 -20.17 -31.05
C PRO A 120 -13.70 -19.23 -31.64
N SER A 121 -13.24 -18.28 -30.83
CA SER A 121 -12.03 -17.53 -31.14
C SER A 121 -10.97 -18.58 -31.38
N GLU A 122 -10.37 -18.58 -32.57
CA GLU A 122 -9.29 -19.51 -32.89
C GLU A 122 -8.33 -19.58 -31.71
N ASP A 123 -8.21 -20.80 -31.20
CA ASP A 123 -7.58 -21.15 -29.96
C ASP A 123 -6.06 -20.98 -30.13
N LYS A 124 -5.58 -19.73 -30.13
CA LYS A 124 -4.20 -19.47 -29.74
C LYS A 124 -4.16 -19.74 -28.25
N SER A 125 -3.82 -20.97 -27.89
CA SER A 125 -3.48 -21.38 -26.53
C SER A 125 -2.36 -20.46 -26.01
N LYS A 126 -2.72 -19.28 -25.48
CA LYS A 126 -1.79 -18.43 -24.76
C LYS A 126 -1.45 -19.21 -23.50
N ARG A 127 -0.29 -19.86 -23.51
CA ARG A 127 0.32 -20.55 -22.38
C ARG A 127 0.16 -19.63 -21.18
N LYS A 128 -0.70 -19.96 -20.21
CA LYS A 128 -0.86 -19.14 -19.00
C LYS A 128 0.49 -19.09 -18.31
N VAL A 129 1.17 -17.95 -18.43
CA VAL A 129 2.45 -17.71 -17.75
C VAL A 129 2.22 -17.97 -16.26
N LYS A 130 3.11 -18.74 -15.62
CA LYS A 130 2.94 -19.10 -14.21
C LYS A 130 3.12 -17.86 -13.33
N SER A 131 2.14 -17.58 -12.48
CA SER A 131 2.27 -16.55 -11.45
C SER A 131 3.10 -17.06 -10.30
N LEU A 132 4.15 -16.32 -9.93
CA LEU A 132 5.04 -16.71 -8.85
C LEU A 132 4.66 -15.95 -7.56
N PRO A 133 4.65 -16.60 -6.39
CA PRO A 133 4.33 -15.95 -5.12
C PRO A 133 5.35 -14.85 -4.78
N PRO A 134 5.00 -13.79 -4.04
CA PRO A 134 5.95 -12.72 -3.70
C PRO A 134 7.26 -13.25 -3.11
N LEU A 135 8.40 -12.77 -3.62
CA LEU A 135 9.72 -13.14 -3.12
C LEU A 135 10.06 -12.34 -1.86
N MET A 136 10.38 -13.00 -0.76
CA MET A 136 10.89 -12.32 0.44
C MET A 136 12.39 -12.03 0.27
N LEU A 137 12.77 -10.76 0.36
CA LEU A 137 14.16 -10.29 0.28
C LEU A 137 14.60 -9.81 1.66
N SER A 138 15.03 -10.72 2.53
CA SER A 138 15.38 -10.42 3.92
C SER A 138 16.81 -9.89 4.11
N ASN A 139 17.68 -10.04 3.12
CA ASN A 139 19.07 -9.62 3.21
C ASN A 139 19.40 -8.48 2.22
N PRO A 140 20.27 -7.51 2.58
CA PRO A 140 20.62 -6.39 1.72
C PRO A 140 21.16 -6.77 0.34
N SER A 141 21.98 -7.83 0.25
CA SER A 141 22.59 -8.28 -1.01
C SER A 141 21.55 -8.73 -2.03
N MET A 142 20.56 -9.52 -1.61
CA MET A 142 19.46 -9.98 -2.45
C MET A 142 18.52 -8.83 -2.83
N ILE A 143 18.37 -7.82 -1.98
CA ILE A 143 17.62 -6.60 -2.33
C ILE A 143 18.31 -5.88 -3.49
N ALA A 144 19.62 -5.66 -3.40
CA ALA A 144 20.41 -5.01 -4.43
C ALA A 144 20.51 -5.82 -5.73
N GLU A 145 20.51 -7.16 -5.64
CA GLU A 145 20.53 -8.05 -6.80
C GLU A 145 19.21 -8.05 -7.56
N HIS A 146 18.08 -8.09 -6.86
CA HIS A 146 16.76 -8.28 -7.48
C HIS A 146 16.00 -6.98 -7.76
N THR A 147 16.40 -5.86 -7.16
CA THR A 147 15.65 -4.60 -7.24
C THR A 147 16.61 -3.41 -7.37
N PRO A 148 16.16 -2.27 -7.92
CA PRO A 148 16.94 -1.02 -7.92
C PRO A 148 16.92 -0.34 -6.54
N CYS A 149 17.02 -1.12 -5.47
CA CYS A 149 17.01 -0.62 -4.10
C CYS A 149 18.24 -1.15 -3.35
N THR A 150 18.76 -0.36 -2.41
CA THR A 150 19.72 -0.84 -1.41
C THR A 150 19.15 -0.64 -0.01
N MET A 151 19.55 -1.51 0.93
CA MET A 151 19.09 -1.44 2.32
C MET A 151 20.28 -1.35 3.27
N HIS A 152 20.33 -0.29 4.06
CA HIS A 152 21.26 -0.14 5.16
C HIS A 152 20.50 -0.41 6.45
N LEU A 153 20.88 -1.45 7.17
CA LEU A 153 20.15 -1.93 8.34
C LEU A 153 20.18 -0.94 9.52
N SER A 154 21.25 -0.16 9.61
CA SER A 154 21.47 0.79 10.70
C SER A 154 22.36 1.93 10.24
N ILE A 155 21.80 3.14 10.23
CA ILE A 155 22.53 4.34 9.78
C ILE A 155 22.53 5.46 10.81
N LEU A 156 21.59 5.49 11.75
CA LEU A 156 21.48 6.56 12.75
C LEU A 156 22.05 6.10 14.09
N PRO A 157 22.64 7.00 14.89
CA PRO A 157 22.83 6.73 16.32
C PRO A 157 21.49 6.33 16.98
N PRO A 158 21.46 5.35 17.90
CA PRO A 158 20.23 4.84 18.50
C PRO A 158 19.46 5.90 19.28
N GLU A 159 20.18 6.81 19.94
CA GLU A 159 19.64 7.95 20.65
C GLU A 159 18.90 8.87 19.67
N LEU A 160 19.54 9.22 18.54
CA LEU A 160 18.93 10.03 17.49
C LEU A 160 17.71 9.34 16.87
N ALA A 161 17.78 8.03 16.61
CA ALA A 161 16.66 7.27 16.06
C ALA A 161 15.44 7.27 17.01
N CYS A 162 15.67 7.15 18.32
CA CYS A 162 14.60 7.19 19.31
C CYS A 162 14.02 8.61 19.47
N GLN A 163 14.88 9.64 19.56
CA GLN A 163 14.43 11.03 19.63
C GLN A 163 13.62 11.41 18.40
N LEU A 164 14.11 11.11 17.20
CA LEU A 164 13.40 11.32 15.95
C LEU A 164 12.06 10.56 15.93
N PHE A 165 12.02 9.31 16.38
CA PHE A 165 10.77 8.56 16.49
C PHE A 165 9.76 9.27 17.41
N TYR A 166 10.18 9.73 18.58
CA TYR A 166 9.28 10.43 19.51
C TYR A 166 8.79 11.77 18.97
N THR A 167 9.69 12.60 18.44
CA THR A 167 9.35 13.87 17.81
C THR A 167 8.30 13.67 16.71
N MET A 168 8.50 12.65 15.87
CA MET A 168 7.61 12.39 14.74
C MET A 168 6.29 11.73 15.16
N ILE A 169 6.28 10.91 16.20
CA ILE A 169 5.04 10.39 16.78
C ILE A 169 4.20 11.51 17.39
N GLU A 170 4.83 12.43 18.14
CA GLU A 170 4.13 13.59 18.69
C GLU A 170 3.58 14.48 17.56
N ALA A 171 4.42 14.81 16.57
CA ALA A 171 3.98 15.56 15.40
C ALA A 171 2.85 14.86 14.63
N SER A 172 2.84 13.51 14.61
CA SER A 172 1.83 12.73 13.88
C SER A 172 0.42 12.89 14.39
N LYS A 173 0.23 13.36 15.64
CA LYS A 173 -1.10 13.66 16.20
C LYS A 173 -1.85 14.72 15.39
N GLU A 174 -1.14 15.65 14.75
CA GLU A 174 -1.72 16.70 13.91
C GLU A 174 -1.76 16.34 12.42
N TRP A 175 -1.21 15.19 12.03
CA TRP A 175 -1.16 14.79 10.63
C TRP A 175 -2.53 14.39 10.10
N GLN A 176 -2.77 14.67 8.82
CA GLN A 176 -4.05 14.44 8.18
C GLN A 176 -4.06 13.11 7.43
N ARG A 177 -5.26 12.55 7.26
CA ARG A 177 -5.50 11.47 6.30
C ARG A 177 -5.86 12.10 4.96
N ASN A 178 -5.11 11.75 3.92
CA ASN A 178 -5.33 12.34 2.61
C ASN A 178 -6.60 11.78 1.96
N LYS A 179 -7.39 12.64 1.32
CA LYS A 179 -8.60 12.25 0.56
C LYS A 179 -8.39 12.51 -0.93
N TRP A 180 -8.83 11.58 -1.79
CA TRP A 180 -8.77 11.76 -3.24
C TRP A 180 -9.92 11.05 -3.95
N TRP A 181 -10.17 11.42 -5.20
CA TRP A 181 -11.15 10.76 -6.05
C TRP A 181 -10.59 9.48 -6.68
N LEU A 182 -11.30 8.38 -6.49
CA LEU A 182 -11.04 7.09 -7.12
C LEU A 182 -12.35 6.47 -7.59
N PHE A 183 -12.52 6.29 -8.91
CA PHE A 183 -13.76 5.80 -9.53
C PHE A 183 -15.02 6.55 -9.09
N ASP A 184 -14.99 7.88 -9.21
CA ASP A 184 -16.10 8.78 -8.83
C ASP A 184 -16.54 8.62 -7.36
N ARG A 185 -15.61 8.18 -6.49
CA ARG A 185 -15.78 8.14 -5.04
C ARG A 185 -14.61 8.83 -4.36
N ILE A 186 -14.90 9.62 -3.34
CA ILE A 186 -13.86 10.14 -2.45
C ILE A 186 -13.42 8.99 -1.54
N VAL A 187 -12.15 8.61 -1.65
CA VAL A 187 -11.51 7.63 -0.77
C VAL A 187 -10.51 8.34 0.12
N GLU A 188 -10.29 7.80 1.31
CA GLU A 188 -9.35 8.33 2.30
C GLU A 188 -8.18 7.36 2.51
N SER A 189 -6.99 7.92 2.70
CA SER A 189 -5.80 7.16 3.04
C SER A 189 -5.97 6.51 4.41
N PRO A 190 -5.70 5.20 4.54
CA PRO A 190 -5.74 4.55 5.83
C PRO A 190 -4.50 4.85 6.67
N HIS A 191 -3.54 5.68 6.22
CA HIS A 191 -2.43 6.17 7.04
C HIS A 191 -2.46 7.71 7.14
N ARG A 192 -1.84 8.25 8.19
CA ARG A 192 -1.64 9.70 8.35
C ARG A 192 -0.35 10.15 7.67
N THR A 193 -0.34 11.36 7.11
CA THR A 193 0.84 11.91 6.45
C THR A 193 1.02 13.39 6.71
N SER A 194 2.27 13.84 6.66
CA SER A 194 2.64 15.25 6.63
C SER A 194 3.84 15.46 5.73
N PHE A 195 3.94 16.65 5.15
CA PHE A 195 5.05 17.04 4.32
C PHE A 195 5.92 18.08 5.03
N TYR A 196 7.22 17.95 4.83
CA TYR A 196 8.23 18.79 5.44
C TYR A 196 9.13 19.37 4.36
N ALA A 197 9.51 20.62 4.51
CA ALA A 197 10.51 21.28 3.68
C ALA A 197 11.68 21.72 4.56
N ARG A 198 12.89 21.62 4.04
CA ARG A 198 14.09 22.05 4.73
C ARG A 198 14.21 23.58 4.61
N LEU A 199 14.47 24.24 5.73
CA LEU A 199 14.85 25.65 5.73
C LEU A 199 16.37 25.68 5.52
N GLU A 200 16.85 26.17 4.37
CA GLU A 200 18.29 26.32 4.18
C GLU A 200 18.75 27.62 4.87
N GLU A 201 19.20 27.49 6.11
CA GLU A 201 19.95 28.55 6.79
C GLU A 201 21.43 28.50 6.35
N GLY A 202 21.81 29.34 5.40
CA GLY A 202 23.13 29.98 5.42
C GLY A 202 24.37 29.19 4.99
N ASP A 203 24.32 28.36 3.95
CA ASP A 203 25.51 27.84 3.24
C ASP A 203 25.86 28.60 1.94
N GLY A 204 25.29 29.80 1.75
CA GLY A 204 25.75 30.78 0.75
C GLY A 204 25.62 30.38 -0.73
N LEU A 205 24.92 29.28 -1.02
CA LEU A 205 24.72 28.73 -2.36
C LEU A 205 23.25 28.69 -2.81
N ALA A 206 22.31 29.01 -1.91
CA ALA A 206 20.89 29.12 -2.20
C ALA A 206 20.40 30.50 -1.77
N ASP A 207 19.84 31.26 -2.71
CA ASP A 207 19.27 32.58 -2.46
C ASP A 207 18.02 32.41 -1.56
N GLU A 208 17.63 33.36 -0.71
CA GLU A 208 16.42 33.26 0.14
C GLU A 208 15.15 32.89 -0.67
N ARG A 209 15.16 33.24 -1.96
CA ARG A 209 14.16 32.85 -2.97
C ARG A 209 14.05 31.34 -3.19
N ASP A 210 15.17 30.61 -3.19
CA ASP A 210 15.18 29.16 -3.42
C ASP A 210 14.46 28.40 -2.29
N SER A 211 14.66 28.82 -1.03
CA SER A 211 13.97 28.24 0.13
C SER A 211 12.46 28.50 0.09
N ALA A 212 12.03 29.71 -0.28
CA ALA A 212 10.62 30.07 -0.43
C ALA A 212 9.94 29.31 -1.59
N GLU A 213 10.64 29.08 -2.69
CA GLU A 213 10.13 28.34 -3.85
C GLU A 213 10.00 26.83 -3.58
N TRP A 214 10.90 26.23 -2.80
CA TRP A 214 10.74 24.82 -2.40
C TRP A 214 9.59 24.63 -1.43
N GLN A 215 9.35 25.61 -0.56
CA GLN A 215 8.13 25.64 0.25
C GLN A 215 6.90 25.72 -0.65
N GLU A 216 6.94 26.46 -1.76
CA GLU A 216 5.85 26.50 -2.74
C GLU A 216 5.65 25.13 -3.43
N ALA A 217 6.72 24.50 -3.93
CA ALA A 217 6.65 23.15 -4.52
C ALA A 217 6.10 22.11 -3.54
N ALA A 218 6.48 22.24 -2.27
CA ALA A 218 5.98 21.43 -1.17
C ALA A 218 4.49 21.66 -0.89
N ARG A 219 3.96 22.88 -1.09
CA ARG A 219 2.51 23.17 -1.04
C ARG A 219 1.74 22.49 -2.17
N PHE A 220 2.40 22.24 -3.31
CA PHE A 220 1.81 21.56 -4.46
C PHE A 220 1.93 20.03 -4.42
N TRP A 221 2.54 19.47 -3.36
CA TRP A 221 2.86 18.05 -3.25
C TRP A 221 1.68 17.10 -3.43
N TYR A 222 0.46 17.53 -3.07
CA TYR A 222 -0.69 16.64 -3.08
C TYR A 222 -1.77 17.03 -4.07
N ASN A 223 -1.90 16.20 -5.11
CA ASN A 223 -2.94 16.29 -6.12
C ASN A 223 -3.06 17.64 -6.83
N GLY A 224 -2.09 18.54 -6.68
CA GLY A 224 -2.12 19.93 -7.13
C GLY A 224 -3.10 20.82 -6.37
N ARG A 225 -3.61 20.40 -5.20
CA ARG A 225 -4.38 21.26 -4.29
C ARG A 225 -3.40 22.09 -3.46
N MET A 226 -3.69 23.37 -3.31
CA MET A 226 -2.94 24.29 -2.46
C MET A 226 -3.15 23.91 -1.00
N THR A 227 -2.12 23.36 -0.35
CA THR A 227 -2.12 23.14 1.11
C THR A 227 -1.46 24.30 1.84
N ASP A 228 -1.60 24.29 3.16
CA ASP A 228 -0.81 25.13 4.07
C ASP A 228 0.69 24.92 3.82
N SER A 229 1.49 25.94 4.15
CA SER A 229 2.94 25.88 4.02
C SER A 229 3.50 24.65 4.75
N PRO A 230 4.43 23.91 4.14
CA PRO A 230 5.01 22.73 4.75
C PRO A 230 5.69 23.09 6.07
N LYS A 231 5.67 22.14 7.01
CA LYS A 231 6.42 22.29 8.27
C LYS A 231 7.91 22.24 7.99
N ALA A 232 8.70 23.00 8.74
CA ALA A 232 10.16 22.91 8.69
C ALA A 232 10.64 21.56 9.23
N PHE A 233 11.82 21.10 8.80
CA PHE A 233 12.45 19.91 9.36
C PHE A 233 12.68 20.10 10.87
N PRO A 234 12.16 19.22 11.74
CA PRO A 234 12.52 19.28 13.15
C PRO A 234 14.02 18.97 13.32
N PRO A 235 14.67 19.44 14.41
CA PRO A 235 16.11 19.32 14.60
C PRO A 235 16.64 17.88 14.46
N GLU A 236 15.92 16.89 14.97
CA GLU A 236 16.29 15.47 14.87
C GLU A 236 16.19 14.96 13.43
N MET A 237 15.23 15.45 12.64
CA MET A 237 15.08 15.09 11.23
C MET A 237 16.21 15.69 10.41
N GLU A 238 16.61 16.93 10.71
CA GLU A 238 17.74 17.60 10.06
C GLU A 238 19.07 16.88 10.34
N GLN A 239 19.31 16.45 11.59
CA GLN A 239 20.48 15.64 11.95
C GLN A 239 20.50 14.31 11.21
N ALA A 240 19.35 13.60 11.16
CA ALA A 240 19.24 12.35 10.41
C ALA A 240 19.43 12.55 8.91
N CYS A 241 18.91 13.65 8.36
CA CYS A 241 19.05 14.03 6.96
C CYS A 241 20.53 14.16 6.56
N LYS A 242 21.34 14.88 7.36
CA LYS A 242 22.79 15.04 7.10
C LYS A 242 23.54 13.70 7.05
N ILE A 243 23.14 12.72 7.86
CA ILE A 243 23.72 11.37 7.83
C ILE A 243 23.27 10.62 6.58
N ILE A 244 21.97 10.67 6.28
CA ILE A 244 21.36 10.00 5.11
C ILE A 244 21.97 10.52 3.81
N GLU A 245 22.16 11.83 3.66
CA GLU A 245 22.79 12.43 2.48
C GLU A 245 24.18 11.85 2.22
N LYS A 246 25.01 11.68 3.26
CA LYS A 246 26.33 11.06 3.11
C LYS A 246 26.22 9.64 2.58
N VAL A 247 25.36 8.82 3.19
CA VAL A 247 25.14 7.42 2.80
C VAL A 247 24.61 7.32 1.37
N VAL A 248 23.61 8.14 1.01
CA VAL A 248 23.03 8.15 -0.34
C VAL A 248 24.09 8.53 -1.37
N ASN A 249 24.87 9.58 -1.12
CA ASN A 249 25.92 10.01 -2.04
C ASN A 249 27.05 8.98 -2.17
N GLU A 250 27.39 8.25 -1.09
CA GLU A 250 28.31 7.10 -1.17
C GLU A 250 27.76 5.96 -2.04
N GLU A 251 26.48 5.61 -1.88
CA GLU A 251 25.85 4.58 -2.72
C GLU A 251 25.76 5.00 -4.19
N LEU A 252 25.50 6.29 -4.47
CA LEU A 252 25.48 6.82 -5.84
C LEU A 252 26.83 6.69 -6.53
N ARG A 253 27.95 6.80 -5.81
CA ARG A 253 29.31 6.63 -6.37
C ARG A 253 29.64 5.18 -6.73
N LYS A 254 28.96 4.20 -6.14
CA LYS A 254 29.23 2.75 -6.36
C LYS A 254 28.69 2.23 -7.69
N ARG A 255 27.79 2.96 -8.34
CA ARG A 255 27.08 2.49 -9.53
C ARG A 255 27.29 3.41 -10.73
N LYS A 256 27.13 2.86 -11.93
CA LYS A 256 26.98 3.66 -13.14
C LYS A 256 25.64 4.40 -13.09
N ARG A 257 25.67 5.71 -13.31
CA ARG A 257 24.48 6.56 -13.33
C ARG A 257 23.87 6.63 -14.72
N TYR A 258 22.54 6.77 -14.78
CA TYR A 258 21.79 6.99 -16.01
C TYR A 258 22.01 8.42 -16.52
N SER A 259 21.90 8.62 -17.82
CA SER A 259 22.18 9.90 -18.48
C SER A 259 21.33 11.06 -17.96
N LEU A 260 20.04 10.83 -17.70
CA LEU A 260 19.11 11.89 -17.25
C LEU A 260 19.10 12.10 -15.72
N GLU A 261 19.92 11.35 -14.96
CA GLU A 261 20.09 11.65 -13.54
C GLU A 261 20.70 13.04 -13.33
N TYR A 262 20.36 13.70 -12.23
CA TYR A 262 20.90 15.02 -11.91
C TYR A 262 22.42 15.02 -11.83
N GLY A 263 23.04 15.93 -12.58
CA GLY A 263 24.48 16.03 -12.74
C GLY A 263 25.19 16.73 -11.59
N GLY A 264 24.51 17.57 -10.82
CA GLY A 264 25.17 18.49 -9.88
C GLY A 264 25.83 19.66 -10.58
N ASN A 265 26.42 20.59 -9.83
CA ASN A 265 27.17 21.69 -10.42
C ASN A 265 28.57 21.19 -10.82
N GLN A 266 29.10 21.67 -11.95
CA GLN A 266 30.52 21.50 -12.24
C GLN A 266 31.32 22.31 -11.23
N ASP A 267 32.19 21.64 -10.45
CA ASP A 267 33.28 22.36 -9.80
C ASP A 267 34.19 22.88 -10.89
N SER A 268 34.23 24.21 -11.04
CA SER A 268 34.92 24.97 -12.10
C SER A 268 36.44 24.73 -12.23
N GLY A 269 37.02 23.71 -11.61
CA GLY A 269 38.45 23.43 -11.64
C GLY A 269 38.89 21.96 -11.64
N SER A 270 38.02 20.98 -11.36
CA SER A 270 38.47 19.57 -11.20
C SER A 270 38.02 18.62 -12.31
N GLY A 271 37.00 18.96 -13.11
CA GLY A 271 36.41 18.03 -14.08
C GLY A 271 35.71 16.80 -13.44
N THR A 272 35.82 16.65 -12.11
CA THR A 272 35.14 15.63 -11.33
C THR A 272 33.71 16.10 -11.07
N ILE A 273 32.74 15.33 -11.56
CA ILE A 273 31.33 15.53 -11.21
C ILE A 273 31.21 15.21 -9.72
N ASN A 274 30.81 16.20 -8.90
CA ASN A 274 30.37 15.97 -7.53
C ASN A 274 28.84 15.97 -7.53
N PRO A 275 28.18 14.87 -7.91
CA PRO A 275 26.73 14.82 -7.86
C PRO A 275 26.29 14.77 -6.40
N VAL A 276 25.89 15.91 -5.87
CA VAL A 276 25.39 15.99 -4.49
C VAL A 276 23.88 15.82 -4.55
N TRP A 277 23.41 14.61 -4.24
CA TRP A 277 22.03 14.43 -3.82
C TRP A 277 21.86 15.11 -2.46
N LYS A 278 20.97 16.10 -2.38
CA LYS A 278 20.63 16.86 -1.17
C LYS A 278 19.14 16.72 -0.92
N ALA A 279 18.74 16.28 0.26
CA ALA A 279 17.32 16.23 0.57
C ALA A 279 16.86 17.63 0.99
N ASN A 280 15.96 18.21 0.21
CA ASN A 280 15.33 19.51 0.49
C ASN A 280 13.87 19.36 0.96
N VAL A 281 13.29 18.18 0.79
CA VAL A 281 11.93 17.88 1.24
C VAL A 281 11.81 16.46 1.78
N ALA A 282 10.81 16.23 2.63
CA ALA A 282 10.50 14.91 3.15
C ALA A 282 8.99 14.69 3.31
N ALA A 283 8.49 13.56 2.79
CA ALA A 283 7.13 13.10 3.11
C ALA A 283 7.20 12.07 4.23
N SER A 284 6.49 12.35 5.33
CA SER A 284 6.45 11.51 6.52
C SER A 284 5.08 10.84 6.66
N ASN A 285 5.08 9.53 6.89
CA ASN A 285 3.88 8.71 7.01
C ASN A 285 3.86 7.99 8.35
N CYS A 286 2.70 7.96 8.99
CA CYS A 286 2.45 7.29 10.25
C CYS A 286 1.45 6.16 10.00
N TYR A 287 1.89 4.93 10.29
CA TYR A 287 1.10 3.71 10.17
C TYR A 287 0.80 3.17 11.57
N GLU A 288 -0.42 3.38 12.03
CA GLU A 288 -0.92 2.99 13.34
C GLU A 288 -1.58 1.59 13.27
N GLY A 289 -0.79 0.58 13.60
CA GLY A 289 -1.27 -0.80 13.58
C GLY A 289 -1.16 -1.50 12.21
N ALA A 290 -1.72 -2.71 12.15
CA ALA A 290 -1.44 -3.65 11.05
C ALA A 290 -2.26 -3.39 9.78
N LYS A 291 -3.42 -2.73 9.90
CA LYS A 291 -4.35 -2.46 8.79
C LYS A 291 -3.97 -1.22 7.97
N GLU A 292 -3.28 -0.25 8.57
CA GLU A 292 -2.86 0.96 7.87
C GLU A 292 -1.85 0.64 6.78
N SER A 293 -2.06 1.16 5.59
CA SER A 293 -1.35 0.74 4.39
C SER A 293 -1.26 1.84 3.34
N VAL A 294 -0.42 1.63 2.33
CA VAL A 294 -0.44 2.40 1.09
C VAL A 294 -0.40 1.42 -0.09
N GLY A 295 -1.33 1.60 -1.03
CA GLY A 295 -1.44 0.76 -2.22
C GLY A 295 -0.27 0.94 -3.19
N PHE A 296 -0.25 0.14 -4.25
CA PHE A 296 0.79 0.23 -5.27
C PHE A 296 0.79 1.58 -5.98
N HIS A 297 1.91 2.29 -5.91
CA HIS A 297 2.14 3.57 -6.59
C HIS A 297 3.61 3.71 -7.01
N SER A 298 3.89 4.73 -7.82
CA SER A 298 5.24 5.29 -7.94
C SER A 298 5.15 6.73 -7.44
N ASP A 299 6.26 7.24 -6.92
CA ASP A 299 6.35 8.63 -6.53
C ASP A 299 6.14 9.56 -7.74
N GLN A 300 5.50 10.70 -7.51
CA GLN A 300 5.26 11.69 -8.56
C GLN A 300 6.58 12.35 -8.95
N LEU A 301 6.91 12.29 -10.25
CA LEU A 301 8.21 12.73 -10.75
C LEU A 301 8.29 14.23 -11.05
N THR A 302 7.18 14.98 -10.94
CA THR A 302 7.07 16.37 -11.38
C THR A 302 8.22 17.26 -10.92
N TYR A 303 8.54 17.23 -9.63
CA TYR A 303 9.62 18.01 -9.03
C TYR A 303 10.92 17.21 -8.84
N LEU A 304 10.83 15.88 -8.85
CA LEU A 304 11.97 14.97 -8.70
C LEU A 304 12.78 14.84 -10.00
N GLY A 305 12.13 15.08 -11.14
CA GLY A 305 12.65 14.85 -12.48
C GLY A 305 12.86 13.37 -12.81
N PRO A 306 13.47 13.09 -13.98
CA PRO A 306 13.87 11.75 -14.41
C PRO A 306 14.85 11.06 -13.48
N TYR A 307 14.70 9.74 -13.34
CA TYR A 307 15.61 8.87 -12.59
C TYR A 307 15.97 9.37 -11.18
N PRO A 308 14.97 9.72 -10.35
CA PRO A 308 15.27 10.26 -9.04
C PRO A 308 15.80 9.18 -8.10
N THR A 309 16.57 9.63 -7.11
CA THR A 309 16.93 8.80 -5.95
C THR A 309 16.13 9.27 -4.74
N ILE A 310 15.55 8.32 -4.01
CA ILE A 310 14.68 8.60 -2.85
C ILE A 310 15.12 7.73 -1.69
N ALA A 311 15.26 8.34 -0.51
CA ALA A 311 15.76 7.66 0.67
C ALA A 311 14.65 7.53 1.72
N SER A 312 14.27 6.30 2.08
CA SER A 312 13.16 6.00 2.99
C SER A 312 13.70 5.45 4.31
N LEU A 313 13.66 6.26 5.36
CA LEU A 313 14.00 5.87 6.72
C LEU A 313 12.77 5.30 7.42
N SER A 314 12.90 4.15 8.07
CA SER A 314 11.81 3.54 8.85
C SER A 314 12.14 3.49 10.34
N LEU A 315 11.19 3.90 11.17
CA LEU A 315 11.28 3.91 12.64
C LEU A 315 10.02 3.27 13.23
N GLY A 316 10.14 2.55 14.34
CA GLY A 316 8.99 1.93 14.99
C GLY A 316 8.77 0.47 14.61
N THR A 317 7.53 0.06 14.45
CA THR A 317 7.17 -1.34 14.20
C THR A 317 7.64 -1.84 12.83
N THR A 318 8.15 -3.07 12.77
CA THR A 318 8.54 -3.74 11.53
C THR A 318 7.36 -3.87 10.58
N ARG A 319 7.55 -3.47 9.33
CA ARG A 319 6.53 -3.58 8.27
C ARG A 319 7.17 -4.02 6.97
N VAL A 320 6.37 -4.61 6.09
CA VAL A 320 6.82 -5.00 4.75
C VAL A 320 6.73 -3.80 3.80
N PHE A 321 7.80 -3.55 3.05
CA PHE A 321 7.80 -2.73 1.85
C PHE A 321 7.75 -3.63 0.63
N ARG A 322 6.74 -3.47 -0.20
CA ARG A 322 6.46 -4.36 -1.33
C ARG A 322 6.74 -3.64 -2.64
N LEU A 323 7.60 -4.21 -3.47
CA LEU A 323 7.85 -3.78 -4.84
C LEU A 323 7.17 -4.74 -5.81
N ARG A 324 6.57 -4.22 -6.87
CA ARG A 324 6.02 -4.99 -7.98
C ARG A 324 6.53 -4.40 -9.27
N GLU A 325 7.16 -5.24 -10.07
CA GLU A 325 7.66 -4.86 -11.38
C GLU A 325 6.52 -4.45 -12.32
N VAL A 326 6.76 -3.43 -13.15
CA VAL A 326 5.91 -3.12 -14.30
C VAL A 326 6.49 -3.81 -15.54
N ILE A 327 5.67 -4.65 -16.17
CA ILE A 327 6.06 -5.40 -17.37
C ILE A 327 5.92 -4.51 -18.61
N PRO A 328 6.97 -4.40 -19.45
CA PRO A 328 6.88 -3.78 -20.78
C PRO A 328 5.83 -4.45 -21.67
N THR A 329 5.21 -3.69 -22.57
CA THR A 329 4.09 -4.16 -23.41
C THR A 329 4.46 -5.39 -24.25
N ASP A 330 5.67 -5.43 -24.76
CA ASP A 330 6.27 -6.50 -25.56
C ASP A 330 6.57 -7.77 -24.76
N GLU A 331 6.64 -7.68 -23.43
CA GLU A 331 6.95 -8.81 -22.54
C GLU A 331 5.71 -9.36 -21.81
N ILE A 332 4.52 -8.76 -21.99
CA ILE A 332 3.28 -9.16 -21.30
C ILE A 332 2.90 -10.62 -21.58
N ASP A 333 3.14 -11.09 -22.81
CA ASP A 333 2.83 -12.46 -23.22
C ASP A 333 3.95 -13.47 -22.87
N SER A 334 5.17 -13.00 -22.53
CA SER A 334 6.34 -13.86 -22.28
C SER A 334 6.59 -14.13 -20.80
N ARG A 335 6.32 -13.17 -19.91
CA ARG A 335 6.54 -13.30 -18.46
C ARG A 335 5.54 -12.50 -17.63
N GLN A 336 5.50 -12.77 -16.33
CA GLN A 336 4.68 -12.03 -15.38
C GLN A 336 5.50 -11.15 -14.46
N ALA A 337 4.87 -10.07 -13.98
CA ALA A 337 5.42 -9.16 -12.98
C ALA A 337 5.88 -9.91 -11.74
N ARG A 338 7.15 -9.76 -11.37
CA ARG A 338 7.65 -10.25 -10.09
C ARG A 338 7.26 -9.28 -8.97
N THR A 339 6.84 -9.83 -7.84
CA THR A 339 6.61 -9.08 -6.60
C THR A 339 7.69 -9.43 -5.59
N PHE A 340 8.25 -8.43 -4.93
CA PHE A 340 9.30 -8.53 -3.93
C PHE A 340 8.81 -7.89 -2.62
N ASN A 341 9.04 -8.56 -1.51
CA ASN A 341 8.72 -8.10 -0.17
C ASN A 341 10.02 -7.89 0.61
N ILE A 342 10.26 -6.66 1.03
CA ILE A 342 11.41 -6.25 1.81
C ILE A 342 10.91 -5.99 3.25
N PRO A 343 11.27 -6.82 4.24
CA PRO A 343 10.98 -6.51 5.63
C PRO A 343 11.83 -5.31 6.05
N LEU A 344 11.21 -4.34 6.72
CA LEU A 344 11.89 -3.15 7.23
C LEU A 344 11.93 -3.23 8.76
N PRO A 345 12.94 -3.93 9.33
CA PRO A 345 13.03 -4.18 10.76
C PRO A 345 13.48 -2.94 11.51
N HIS A 346 12.97 -2.70 12.71
CA HIS A 346 13.58 -1.68 13.55
C HIS A 346 14.70 -2.28 14.40
N ASN A 347 15.93 -1.95 14.03
CA ASN A 347 17.12 -2.37 14.76
C ASN A 347 17.33 -1.48 15.98
N SER A 348 16.51 -1.64 17.01
CA SER A 348 16.81 -1.12 18.35
C SER A 348 17.88 -2.02 18.95
N VAL A 349 19.14 -1.58 18.92
CA VAL A 349 20.20 -2.33 19.55
C VAL A 349 20.00 -2.29 21.07
N ARG A 350 19.69 -3.44 21.66
CA ARG A 350 19.82 -3.62 23.12
C ARG A 350 21.29 -3.48 23.48
N LYS A 351 21.64 -2.57 24.39
CA LYS A 351 22.85 -2.72 25.21
C LYS A 351 22.65 -3.97 26.08
N THR A 352 22.98 -5.16 25.58
CA THR A 352 23.20 -6.29 26.47
C THR A 352 24.50 -6.03 27.19
N SER A 353 24.40 -5.71 28.47
CA SER A 353 25.50 -5.46 29.40
C SER A 353 26.29 -6.73 29.70
N VAL A 354 26.76 -7.48 28.70
CA VAL A 354 27.75 -8.55 28.90
C VAL A 354 28.48 -8.80 27.58
N ILE A 355 29.82 -8.79 27.63
CA ILE A 355 30.83 -9.10 26.59
C ILE A 355 31.39 -7.87 25.84
N PRO A 356 32.69 -7.52 26.06
CA PRO A 356 33.39 -6.52 25.28
C PRO A 356 34.10 -7.18 24.09
N LEU A 357 33.56 -7.05 22.87
CA LEU A 357 34.40 -7.16 21.67
C LEU A 357 33.78 -6.43 20.46
N ARG A 358 34.52 -5.40 20.00
CA ARG A 358 34.35 -4.53 18.81
C ARG A 358 33.65 -3.17 19.06
N LYS A 359 34.46 -2.10 18.91
CA LYS A 359 34.09 -0.67 18.87
C LYS A 359 33.31 -0.32 17.59
N THR A 360 32.18 -0.94 17.33
CA THR A 360 31.22 -0.41 16.37
C THR A 360 30.06 0.12 17.18
N GLU A 361 29.91 1.45 17.24
CA GLU A 361 28.74 2.08 17.82
C GLU A 361 27.50 1.40 17.27
N PRO A 362 26.58 0.92 18.11
CA PRO A 362 25.34 0.36 17.63
C PRO A 362 24.60 1.46 16.88
N HIS A 363 24.19 1.26 15.64
CA HIS A 363 23.34 2.20 14.90
C HIS A 363 21.92 1.61 14.83
N ALA A 364 20.90 2.42 14.56
CA ALA A 364 19.48 2.04 14.49
C ALA A 364 18.78 2.64 13.25
N GLY A 365 17.63 2.05 12.91
CA GLY A 365 16.74 2.49 11.82
C GLY A 365 17.20 2.07 10.42
N PRO A 366 16.45 1.20 9.71
CA PRO A 366 16.81 0.81 8.36
C PRO A 366 16.51 1.95 7.38
N LEU A 367 17.47 2.21 6.52
CA LEU A 367 17.35 3.10 5.37
C LEU A 367 17.22 2.24 4.11
N THR A 368 16.11 2.41 3.38
CA THR A 368 15.96 1.88 2.03
C THR A 368 16.20 3.01 1.03
N ILE A 369 17.20 2.87 0.18
CA ILE A 369 17.47 3.81 -0.91
C ILE A 369 16.86 3.23 -2.18
N MET A 370 15.87 3.91 -2.73
CA MET A 370 15.32 3.64 -4.05
C MET A 370 16.15 4.40 -5.07
N HIS A 371 16.98 3.69 -5.83
CA HIS A 371 17.87 4.27 -6.84
C HIS A 371 17.10 4.66 -8.12
N ALA A 372 17.79 5.38 -9.00
CA ALA A 372 17.37 5.61 -10.37
C ALA A 372 16.82 4.33 -11.03
N SER A 373 15.73 4.47 -11.78
CA SER A 373 14.91 3.41 -12.39
C SER A 373 13.87 2.75 -11.47
N CYS A 374 13.92 2.97 -10.15
CA CYS A 374 12.92 2.39 -9.25
C CYS A 374 11.50 2.91 -9.55
N GLN A 375 11.33 4.22 -9.74
CA GLN A 375 10.02 4.83 -9.98
C GLN A 375 9.49 4.57 -11.40
N GLU A 376 10.40 4.32 -12.34
CA GLU A 376 10.13 4.05 -13.75
C GLU A 376 9.77 2.59 -14.00
N LYS A 377 10.37 1.67 -13.24
CA LYS A 377 10.27 0.22 -13.51
C LYS A 377 9.43 -0.53 -12.47
N PHE A 378 9.20 0.04 -11.29
CA PHE A 378 8.47 -0.61 -10.20
C PHE A 378 7.33 0.26 -9.67
N LYS A 379 6.32 -0.42 -9.13
CA LYS A 379 5.35 0.15 -8.19
C LYS A 379 5.67 -0.36 -6.80
N HIS A 380 5.54 0.49 -5.79
CA HIS A 380 5.76 0.12 -4.41
C HIS A 380 4.53 0.35 -3.53
N ALA A 381 4.48 -0.38 -2.41
CA ALA A 381 3.36 -0.39 -1.47
C ALA A 381 3.85 -0.72 -0.05
N VAL A 382 3.07 -0.31 0.96
CA VAL A 382 3.15 -0.86 2.32
C VAL A 382 1.83 -1.59 2.57
N PRO A 383 1.77 -2.92 2.38
CA PRO A 383 0.51 -3.66 2.48
C PRO A 383 0.04 -3.78 3.94
N PRO A 384 -1.28 -3.98 4.16
CA PRO A 384 -1.77 -4.41 5.46
C PRO A 384 -1.20 -5.79 5.83
N GLN A 385 -1.04 -6.03 7.12
CA GLN A 385 -0.52 -7.28 7.67
C GLN A 385 -1.53 -7.87 8.66
N SER A 386 -1.60 -9.20 8.76
CA SER A 386 -2.47 -9.88 9.73
C SER A 386 -1.95 -9.72 11.16
N ALA A 387 -0.64 -9.67 11.34
CA ALA A 387 0.04 -9.46 12.60
C ALA A 387 1.28 -8.58 12.40
N ILE A 388 1.62 -7.84 13.44
CA ILE A 388 2.83 -7.01 13.54
C ILE A 388 3.37 -7.12 14.97
N ASP A 389 4.70 -7.05 15.10
CA ASP A 389 5.35 -7.06 16.40
C ASP A 389 5.17 -5.73 17.13
N ILE A 390 5.22 -5.76 18.46
CA ILE A 390 5.20 -4.53 19.26
C ILE A 390 6.60 -3.96 19.33
N PHE A 391 6.76 -2.72 18.89
CA PHE A 391 8.01 -1.98 19.05
C PHE A 391 8.18 -1.47 20.48
N ARG A 392 9.39 -1.67 21.04
CA ARG A 392 9.78 -1.23 22.37
C ARG A 392 11.04 -0.35 22.27
N PRO A 393 10.88 0.98 22.35
CA PRO A 393 12.01 1.91 22.31
C PRO A 393 13.00 1.65 23.45
N THR A 394 14.30 1.75 23.15
CA THR A 394 15.37 1.43 24.12
C THR A 394 15.93 2.66 24.86
N PHE A 395 15.70 3.87 24.37
CA PHE A 395 16.22 5.12 24.96
C PHE A 395 15.10 6.03 25.45
N MET A 396 15.35 6.76 26.53
CA MET A 396 14.41 7.71 27.12
C MET A 396 14.27 8.98 26.25
N SER A 397 13.10 9.60 26.26
CA SER A 397 12.91 10.93 25.65
C SER A 397 13.67 12.00 26.44
N SER A 398 14.42 12.86 25.76
CA SER A 398 15.15 13.99 26.37
C SER A 398 14.23 14.92 27.16
N SER A 399 12.99 15.12 26.72
CA SER A 399 11.99 15.94 27.43
C SER A 399 11.57 15.36 28.79
N ARG A 400 11.64 14.04 28.95
CA ARG A 400 11.37 13.35 30.23
C ARG A 400 12.61 13.12 31.07
N ALA A 401 13.79 13.07 30.45
CA ALA A 401 15.06 13.03 31.17
C ALA A 401 15.25 14.32 31.99
N ALA A 402 14.94 15.49 31.42
CA ALA A 402 15.02 16.78 32.13
C ALA A 402 13.98 16.91 33.27
N ALA A 403 12.74 16.47 33.05
CA ALA A 403 11.69 16.49 34.07
C ALA A 403 12.02 15.58 35.28
N ASN A 404 12.73 14.48 35.05
CA ASN A 404 13.19 13.61 36.14
C ASN A 404 14.37 14.21 36.92
N THR A 405 15.22 15.04 36.30
CA THR A 405 16.32 15.69 37.02
C THR A 405 15.83 16.76 37.99
N GLU A 406 14.75 17.48 37.64
CA GLU A 406 14.15 18.47 38.55
C GLU A 406 13.34 17.82 39.69
N ALA A 407 12.70 16.67 39.44
CA ALA A 407 11.93 15.95 40.46
C ALA A 407 12.81 15.22 41.52
N VAL A 408 14.09 14.96 41.22
CA VAL A 408 15.02 14.30 42.16
C VAL A 408 15.68 15.29 43.13
N SER A 409 15.49 16.60 42.93
CA SER A 409 16.09 17.65 43.77
C SER A 409 15.22 18.04 44.98
N SER A 410 14.03 17.45 45.17
CA SER A 410 13.04 17.90 46.17
C SER A 410 12.35 16.79 46.97
N VAL A 411 13.01 15.66 47.24
CA VAL A 411 12.47 14.64 48.17
C VAL A 411 13.50 14.24 49.20
N SER A 412 13.34 14.78 50.41
CA SER A 412 13.98 14.35 51.65
C SER A 412 13.49 12.97 52.12
N GLN A 413 14.34 12.34 52.91
CA GLN A 413 14.33 10.97 53.44
C GLN A 413 12.99 10.39 53.94
N GLU A 414 12.97 9.05 53.91
CA GLU A 414 12.12 8.07 54.62
C GLU A 414 10.97 7.44 53.81
N ALA A 415 11.21 6.23 53.28
CA ALA A 415 10.30 5.08 53.43
C ALA A 415 10.91 3.79 52.87
N SER A 416 10.66 2.71 53.60
CA SER A 416 11.13 1.34 53.46
C SER A 416 10.52 0.52 52.32
N ILE A 417 11.34 -0.36 51.74
CA ILE A 417 11.08 -1.71 51.22
C ILE A 417 9.65 -1.98 50.69
N SER A 418 9.48 -1.84 49.38
CA SER A 418 8.77 -2.83 48.56
C SER A 418 9.41 -2.85 47.17
N GLY A 419 9.84 -4.03 46.75
CA GLY A 419 10.56 -4.24 45.49
C GLY A 419 9.63 -4.18 44.29
N GLU A 420 9.35 -2.98 43.80
CA GLU A 420 8.96 -2.76 42.41
C GLU A 420 10.00 -1.83 41.78
N THR A 421 10.84 -2.42 40.94
CA THR A 421 11.80 -1.67 40.11
C THR A 421 10.98 -0.85 39.10
N THR A 422 10.62 0.38 39.47
CA THR A 422 10.02 1.36 38.57
C THR A 422 11.04 1.72 37.50
N ALA A 423 11.06 0.94 36.42
CA ALA A 423 11.81 1.23 35.21
C ALA A 423 11.32 2.59 34.67
N ALA A 424 12.05 3.65 35.03
CA ALA A 424 11.77 5.03 34.62
C ALA A 424 11.54 5.09 33.10
N ALA A 425 10.33 5.51 32.73
CA ALA A 425 9.62 5.08 31.54
C ALA A 425 10.29 5.43 30.20
N ALA A 426 10.87 4.41 29.55
CA ALA A 426 10.91 4.33 28.10
C ALA A 426 9.49 4.52 27.54
N TYR A 427 9.35 5.14 26.36
CA TYR A 427 8.04 5.35 25.73
C TYR A 427 7.27 4.01 25.65
N SER A 428 5.96 4.07 25.90
CA SER A 428 5.12 2.86 25.97
C SER A 428 5.27 2.02 24.71
N PRO A 429 5.25 0.67 24.82
CA PRO A 429 5.29 -0.20 23.67
C PRO A 429 4.27 0.23 22.62
N SER A 430 4.68 0.33 21.35
CA SER A 430 3.87 0.90 20.28
C SER A 430 3.82 -0.05 19.08
N ASN A 431 2.67 -0.14 18.43
CA ASN A 431 2.50 -0.82 17.15
C ASN A 431 2.63 0.15 15.95
N CYS A 432 3.05 1.38 16.21
CA CYS A 432 3.15 2.42 15.21
C CYS A 432 4.47 2.34 14.45
N ARG A 433 4.44 2.67 13.17
CA ARG A 433 5.63 2.90 12.33
C ARG A 433 5.59 4.29 11.75
N ILE A 434 6.69 5.01 11.91
CA ILE A 434 6.99 6.24 11.19
C ILE A 434 7.88 5.90 10.00
N ASN A 435 7.52 6.39 8.82
CA ASN A 435 8.34 6.31 7.62
C ASN A 435 8.59 7.71 7.08
N ILE A 436 9.86 8.10 6.96
CA ILE A 436 10.28 9.41 6.45
C ILE A 436 10.95 9.19 5.10
N THR A 437 10.34 9.70 4.03
CA THR A 437 10.89 9.62 2.66
C THR A 437 11.53 10.95 2.29
N PHE A 438 12.86 11.01 2.39
CA PHE A 438 13.67 12.14 1.97
C PHE A 438 13.79 12.15 0.45
N ARG A 439 13.57 13.32 -0.14
CA ARG A 439 13.56 13.51 -1.59
C ARG A 439 14.34 14.77 -1.94
N PHE A 440 14.89 14.73 -3.14
CA PHE A 440 15.58 15.85 -3.74
C PHE A 440 14.72 16.39 -4.88
N TYR A 441 14.08 17.52 -4.67
CA TYR A 441 13.50 18.28 -5.76
C TYR A 441 14.60 19.00 -6.51
N ARG A 442 14.69 18.75 -7.81
CA ARG A 442 15.80 19.25 -8.60
C ARG A 442 15.57 20.70 -9.00
N PRO A 443 16.60 21.58 -8.95
CA PRO A 443 16.48 22.98 -9.35
C PRO A 443 15.99 23.21 -10.79
N ASP A 444 16.16 22.23 -11.70
CA ASP A 444 15.68 22.28 -13.09
C ASP A 444 14.21 21.85 -13.26
N PHE A 445 13.53 21.48 -12.17
CA PHE A 445 12.11 21.09 -12.13
C PHE A 445 11.31 21.96 -11.14
N ARG A 446 11.64 23.24 -11.01
CA ARG A 446 10.93 24.21 -10.16
C ARG A 446 9.46 24.39 -10.57
N PRO A 447 8.54 24.71 -9.64
CA PRO A 447 7.12 24.93 -9.94
C PRO A 447 6.84 25.84 -11.12
N HIS A 448 7.58 26.95 -11.24
CA HIS A 448 7.45 27.93 -12.31
C HIS A 448 7.87 27.40 -13.70
N SER A 449 8.73 26.37 -13.77
CA SER A 449 9.16 25.75 -15.03
C SER A 449 8.29 24.57 -15.45
N ILE A 450 7.28 24.20 -14.64
CA ILE A 450 6.35 23.12 -14.97
C ILE A 450 5.29 23.64 -15.96
N PRO A 451 5.11 22.99 -17.12
CA PRO A 451 4.10 23.43 -18.07
C PRO A 451 2.70 23.27 -17.49
N LYS A 452 1.83 24.23 -17.79
CA LYS A 452 0.40 24.18 -17.45
C LYS A 452 -0.37 23.51 -18.58
N CYS A 453 -1.40 22.75 -18.23
CA CYS A 453 -2.33 22.18 -19.19
C CYS A 453 -3.44 23.19 -19.55
N ASP A 454 -4.32 22.82 -20.48
CA ASP A 454 -5.45 23.66 -20.91
C ASP A 454 -6.44 24.00 -19.78
N CYS A 455 -6.42 23.24 -18.67
CA CYS A 455 -7.21 23.55 -17.48
C CYS A 455 -6.58 24.65 -16.59
N GLY A 456 -5.41 25.18 -16.96
CA GLY A 456 -4.69 26.20 -16.18
C GLY A 456 -3.91 25.66 -14.97
N VAL A 457 -3.95 24.34 -14.70
CA VAL A 457 -3.21 23.71 -13.60
C VAL A 457 -1.85 23.16 -14.08
N PRO A 458 -0.82 23.11 -13.19
CA PRO A 458 0.44 22.45 -13.49
C PRO A 458 0.23 20.99 -13.91
N THR A 459 0.98 20.56 -14.92
CA THR A 459 1.01 19.16 -15.36
C THR A 459 1.82 18.29 -14.41
N ILE A 460 1.65 16.98 -14.52
CA ILE A 460 2.50 16.01 -13.82
C ILE A 460 3.44 15.33 -14.79
N LEU A 461 4.64 15.01 -14.32
CA LEU A 461 5.61 14.21 -15.07
C LEU A 461 5.34 12.72 -14.87
N ARG A 462 5.26 11.96 -15.97
CA ARG A 462 5.12 10.50 -15.93
C ARG A 462 6.17 9.83 -16.81
N PRO A 463 6.75 8.70 -16.34
CA PRO A 463 7.67 7.90 -17.16
C PRO A 463 6.91 6.91 -18.05
N ASP A 464 7.53 6.55 -19.18
CA ASP A 464 7.09 5.46 -20.04
C ASP A 464 7.37 4.10 -19.40
N MET A 465 6.49 3.66 -18.51
CA MET A 465 6.69 2.38 -17.83
C MET A 465 6.46 1.16 -18.74
N LYS A 466 5.84 1.32 -19.93
CA LYS A 466 5.37 0.20 -20.74
C LYS A 466 6.08 0.06 -22.08
N ASN A 467 6.44 1.14 -22.76
CA ASN A 467 7.07 1.09 -24.08
C ASN A 467 8.58 1.37 -23.97
N ARG A 468 9.28 0.48 -23.27
CA ARG A 468 10.73 0.55 -23.03
C ARG A 468 11.48 -0.39 -23.97
N THR A 469 11.31 -0.21 -25.28
CA THR A 469 11.77 -1.16 -26.32
C THR A 469 13.29 -1.20 -26.47
N ASP A 470 13.99 -0.11 -26.14
CA ASP A 470 15.39 0.06 -26.56
C ASP A 470 16.39 -0.10 -25.41
N GLY A 471 15.90 -0.33 -24.17
CA GLY A 471 16.71 -0.52 -22.96
C GLY A 471 17.64 0.63 -22.56
N ARG A 472 17.71 1.72 -23.36
CA ARG A 472 18.70 2.80 -23.24
C ARG A 472 18.14 4.15 -22.79
N THR A 473 16.87 4.44 -23.07
CA THR A 473 16.26 5.75 -22.76
C THR A 473 14.79 5.61 -22.41
N ASP A 474 14.46 5.70 -21.12
CA ASP A 474 13.08 5.89 -20.67
C ASP A 474 12.61 7.30 -21.11
N ARG A 475 11.43 7.37 -21.72
CA ARG A 475 10.80 8.64 -22.11
C ARG A 475 9.92 9.14 -20.97
N TYR A 476 9.73 10.46 -20.93
CA TYR A 476 8.87 11.10 -19.95
C TYR A 476 7.91 12.04 -20.67
N TRP A 477 6.73 12.25 -20.11
CA TRP A 477 5.76 13.19 -20.63
C TRP A 477 5.04 13.94 -19.52
N TRP A 478 4.72 15.19 -19.84
CA TRP A 478 3.80 16.02 -19.11
C TRP A 478 2.37 15.57 -19.42
N ALA A 479 1.54 15.40 -18.39
CA ALA A 479 0.12 15.06 -18.55
C ALA A 479 -0.76 15.94 -17.65
N CYS A 480 -1.98 16.22 -18.12
CA CYS A 480 -2.99 16.86 -17.28
C CYS A 480 -3.28 16.01 -16.03
N TYR A 481 -3.40 16.68 -14.87
CA TYR A 481 -3.78 16.06 -13.61
C TYR A 481 -4.99 16.73 -12.93
N ALA A 482 -5.69 17.61 -13.65
CA ALA A 482 -6.86 18.33 -13.16
C ALA A 482 -7.97 17.41 -12.65
N GLY A 483 -8.13 16.22 -13.26
CA GLY A 483 -9.15 15.25 -12.86
C GLY A 483 -9.01 14.74 -11.42
N ALA A 484 -7.81 14.79 -10.84
CA ALA A 484 -7.63 14.44 -9.42
C ALA A 484 -8.25 15.48 -8.47
N GLN A 485 -8.47 16.71 -8.94
CA GLN A 485 -9.00 17.82 -8.16
C GLN A 485 -10.43 18.18 -8.53
N ASN A 486 -10.80 18.01 -9.79
CA ASN A 486 -12.02 18.54 -10.41
C ASN A 486 -13.03 17.42 -10.72
N ASP A 487 -13.27 16.51 -9.76
CA ASP A 487 -14.27 15.44 -9.87
C ASP A 487 -14.12 14.62 -11.18
N GLY A 488 -12.89 14.21 -11.49
CA GLY A 488 -12.58 13.44 -12.70
C GLY A 488 -12.48 14.27 -13.99
N LYS A 489 -12.81 15.57 -13.96
CA LYS A 489 -12.76 16.45 -15.14
C LYS A 489 -11.33 16.96 -15.39
N GLY A 490 -10.80 16.70 -16.57
CA GLY A 490 -9.52 17.23 -17.03
C GLY A 490 -9.48 17.35 -18.54
N CYS A 491 -8.46 18.00 -19.07
CA CYS A 491 -8.23 18.08 -20.51
C CYS A 491 -7.38 16.89 -21.01
N LYS A 492 -7.23 16.79 -22.32
CA LYS A 492 -6.42 15.75 -22.98
C LYS A 492 -4.97 16.17 -23.21
N PHE A 493 -4.51 17.23 -22.54
CA PHE A 493 -3.16 17.74 -22.68
C PHE A 493 -2.13 16.65 -22.32
N TRP A 494 -1.23 16.39 -23.26
CA TRP A 494 0.00 15.65 -23.02
C TRP A 494 1.11 16.20 -23.91
N LYS A 495 2.36 16.14 -23.42
CA LYS A 495 3.54 16.61 -24.15
C LYS A 495 4.74 15.76 -23.75
N VAL A 496 5.49 15.23 -24.72
CA VAL A 496 6.79 14.58 -24.43
C VAL A 496 7.72 15.63 -23.81
N MET A 497 8.31 15.30 -22.67
CA MET A 497 9.30 16.15 -22.02
C MET A 497 10.61 16.05 -22.78
N ASP A 498 11.18 17.21 -23.12
CA ASP A 498 12.45 17.34 -23.83
C ASP A 498 13.39 18.15 -22.94
N MET A 499 14.46 17.52 -22.45
CA MET A 499 15.37 18.16 -21.48
C MET A 499 16.05 19.39 -22.08
N ASP A 500 16.53 19.29 -23.32
CA ASP A 500 17.28 20.36 -23.98
C ASP A 500 16.37 21.53 -24.36
N LYS A 501 15.23 21.25 -25.01
CA LYS A 501 14.29 22.32 -25.41
C LYS A 501 13.63 23.02 -24.23
N GLU A 502 13.53 22.36 -23.08
CA GLU A 502 12.98 22.94 -21.86
C GLU A 502 14.06 23.54 -20.95
N GLY A 503 15.33 23.55 -21.37
CA GLY A 503 16.43 24.14 -20.62
C GLY A 503 16.68 23.46 -19.27
N ARG A 504 16.45 22.14 -19.20
CA ARG A 504 16.59 21.33 -17.98
C ARG A 504 18.00 20.76 -17.87
N GLY A 505 18.41 20.43 -16.66
CA GLY A 505 19.77 19.99 -16.34
C GLY A 505 20.48 20.91 -15.33
N PRO A 506 21.75 20.65 -15.04
CA PRO A 506 22.60 19.67 -15.72
C PRO A 506 22.27 18.21 -15.38
N CYS A 507 22.53 17.31 -16.33
CA CYS A 507 22.39 15.87 -16.19
C CYS A 507 23.76 15.16 -16.32
N VAL A 508 23.85 13.94 -15.81
CA VAL A 508 25.09 13.13 -15.90
C VAL A 508 25.55 12.93 -17.35
N GLY A 509 24.62 12.76 -18.29
CA GLY A 509 24.91 12.57 -19.71
C GLY A 509 25.56 13.78 -20.38
N ASP A 510 25.33 14.98 -19.86
CA ASP A 510 25.80 16.24 -20.47
C ASP A 510 27.31 16.40 -20.36
N TYR A 511 27.94 15.67 -19.42
CA TYR A 511 29.37 15.73 -19.15
C TYR A 511 30.18 14.67 -19.90
N GLY A 512 29.52 13.77 -20.65
CA GLY A 512 30.15 12.64 -21.34
C GLY A 512 30.15 12.72 -22.87
N SER A 513 29.54 13.74 -23.48
CA SER A 513 29.52 13.94 -24.93
C SER A 513 29.99 15.35 -25.28
N PRO A 514 30.90 15.53 -26.27
CA PRO A 514 31.16 16.87 -26.79
C PRO A 514 29.84 17.41 -27.35
N ARG A 515 29.37 18.53 -26.80
CA ARG A 515 28.25 19.27 -27.36
C ARG A 515 28.61 19.54 -28.83
N SER A 516 27.87 18.93 -29.76
CA SER A 516 28.04 19.27 -31.17
C SER A 516 27.62 20.74 -31.32
N PRO A 517 28.43 21.55 -32.04
CA PRO A 517 28.28 23.01 -32.10
C PRO A 517 26.95 23.45 -32.70
#